data_AF-A0A1F8PEZ6-F1
#
_entry.id   AF-A0A1F8PEZ6-F1
#
_cell.length_a   1.000
_cell.length_b   1.000
_cell.length_c   1.000
_cell.angle_alpha   90.00
_cell.angle_beta   90.00
_cell.angle_gamma   90.00
#
_symmetry.space_group_name_H-M   'P 1'
#
loop_
_entity.id
_entity.type
_entity.pdbx_description
1 polymer ?
#
loop_
_entity_poly.entity_id
_entity_poly.type
_entity_poly.pdbx_seq_one_letter_code
_entity_poly.pdbx_strand_id
1 'polypeptide(L)'
;MTPDRVSRLKQAFARTCDLTGMGVNGVATDFSAIETAIETEKKSYDFYNHQIENSVYDAEREFYRTVASEEREHELLLLDYYEYLSDPAGWFVKKEHPSLDGG
;
A
#
# COMPACT_ATOMS: atom_id res chain seq x y z
N MET A 1 -21.04 9.75 -14.90
CA MET A 1 -20.91 9.05 -13.60
C MET A 1 -21.80 9.77 -12.58
N THR A 2 -22.80 9.10 -11.98
CA THR A 2 -23.69 9.74 -11.00
C THR A 2 -23.07 9.70 -9.59
N PRO A 3 -23.16 10.77 -8.78
CA PRO A 3 -22.59 10.87 -7.42
C PRO A 3 -23.00 9.75 -6.44
N ASP A 4 -24.08 9.04 -6.77
CA ASP A 4 -24.82 8.16 -5.88
C ASP A 4 -24.14 6.81 -5.58
N ARG A 5 -23.28 6.28 -6.47
CA ARG A 5 -22.65 4.96 -6.25
C ARG A 5 -21.49 5.01 -5.25
N VAL A 6 -20.63 6.03 -5.36
CA VAL A 6 -19.50 6.27 -4.45
C VAL A 6 -20.01 6.59 -3.04
N SER A 7 -21.06 7.39 -2.93
CA SER A 7 -21.71 7.72 -1.65
C SER A 7 -22.27 6.47 -0.95
N ARG A 8 -22.93 5.58 -1.71
CA ARG A 8 -23.42 4.30 -1.18
C ARG A 8 -22.30 3.38 -0.68
N LEU A 9 -21.17 3.33 -1.39
CA LEU A 9 -20.02 2.53 -0.97
C LEU A 9 -19.42 3.05 0.35
N LYS A 10 -19.21 4.37 0.46
CA LYS A 10 -18.72 5.02 1.69
C LYS A 10 -19.64 4.73 2.88
N GLN A 11 -20.97 4.80 2.69
CA GLN A 11 -21.94 4.49 3.74
C GLN A 11 -21.99 3.00 4.11
N ALA A 12 -21.75 2.09 3.17
CA ALA A 12 -21.67 0.67 3.47
C ALA A 12 -20.42 0.36 4.30
N PHE A 13 -19.28 0.91 3.90
CA PHE A 13 -17.99 0.72 4.57
C PHE A 13 -17.99 1.28 6.00
N ALA A 14 -18.47 2.52 6.17
CA ALA A 14 -18.60 3.13 7.50
C ALA A 14 -19.47 2.28 8.43
N ARG A 15 -20.62 1.77 7.93
CA ARG A 15 -21.47 0.86 8.69
C ARG A 15 -20.78 -0.45 9.04
N THR A 16 -19.99 -1.02 8.14
CA THR A 16 -19.25 -2.26 8.41
C THR A 16 -18.19 -2.06 9.50
N CYS A 17 -17.42 -0.96 9.46
CA CYS A 17 -16.44 -0.66 10.52
C CYS A 17 -17.10 -0.50 11.90
N ASP A 18 -18.25 0.17 11.96
CA ASP A 18 -19.05 0.30 13.18
C ASP A 18 -19.55 -1.07 13.69
N LEU A 19 -19.95 -1.96 12.77
CA LEU A 19 -20.50 -3.29 13.09
C LEU A 19 -19.44 -4.31 13.50
N THR A 20 -18.23 -4.25 12.94
CA THR A 20 -17.14 -5.19 13.25
C THR A 20 -16.36 -4.83 14.50
N GLY A 21 -16.64 -3.67 15.11
CA GLY A 21 -15.89 -3.19 16.28
C GLY A 21 -14.48 -2.72 15.92
N MET A 22 -14.20 -2.47 14.64
CA MET A 22 -13.02 -1.73 14.18
C MET A 22 -13.19 -0.26 14.60
N GLY A 23 -13.06 0.01 15.90
CA GLY A 23 -13.11 1.36 16.43
C GLY A 23 -12.00 2.22 15.84
N VAL A 24 -12.17 3.54 15.93
CA VAL A 24 -11.19 4.56 15.49
C VAL A 24 -9.75 4.26 15.97
N ASN A 25 -9.61 3.63 17.14
CA ASN A 25 -8.31 3.22 17.69
C ASN A 25 -7.64 2.07 16.92
N GLY A 26 -8.39 1.08 16.41
CA GLY A 26 -7.83 0.00 15.59
C GLY A 26 -7.34 0.52 14.25
N VAL A 27 -8.15 1.36 13.60
CA VAL A 27 -7.82 2.02 12.33
C VAL A 27 -6.59 2.95 12.49
N ALA A 28 -6.52 3.74 13.56
CA ALA A 28 -5.35 4.58 13.83
C ALA A 28 -4.08 3.77 14.13
N THR A 29 -4.21 2.61 14.79
CA THR A 29 -3.09 1.68 15.02
C THR A 29 -2.60 1.07 13.70
N ASP A 30 -3.53 0.71 12.81
CA ASP A 30 -3.21 0.18 11.49
C ASP A 30 -2.46 1.21 10.63
N PHE A 31 -2.89 2.48 10.62
CA PHE A 31 -2.18 3.53 9.87
C PHE A 31 -0.75 3.76 10.36
N SER A 32 -0.54 3.87 11.68
CA SER A 32 0.80 4.06 12.25
C SER A 32 1.73 2.87 11.99
N ALA A 33 1.18 1.64 12.04
CA ALA A 33 1.93 0.44 11.72
C ALA A 33 2.34 0.41 10.24
N ILE A 34 1.44 0.77 9.32
CA ILE A 34 1.72 0.81 7.88
C ILE A 34 2.74 1.90 7.54
N GLU A 35 2.62 3.09 8.12
CA GLU A 35 3.63 4.16 7.94
C GLU A 35 5.01 3.72 8.42
N THR A 36 5.07 3.05 9.58
CA THR A 36 6.31 2.49 10.12
C THR A 36 6.88 1.42 9.19
N ALA A 37 6.04 0.55 8.62
CA ALA A 37 6.46 -0.46 7.67
C ALA A 37 7.01 0.17 6.38
N ILE A 38 6.31 1.15 5.79
CA ILE A 38 6.78 1.89 4.59
C ILE A 38 8.16 2.52 4.83
N GLU A 39 8.35 3.19 5.97
CA GLU A 39 9.64 3.81 6.31
C GLU A 39 10.73 2.77 6.60
N THR A 40 10.35 1.58 7.05
CA THR A 40 11.28 0.45 7.22
C THR A 40 11.72 -0.07 5.86
N GLU A 41 10.78 -0.32 4.94
CA GLU A 41 11.12 -0.82 3.59
C GLU A 41 12.00 0.15 2.80
N LYS A 42 11.73 1.47 2.89
CA LYS A 42 12.60 2.49 2.28
C LYS A 42 14.03 2.43 2.81
N LYS A 43 14.19 2.32 4.14
CA LYS A 43 15.51 2.22 4.76
C LYS A 43 16.22 0.92 4.40
N SER A 44 15.49 -0.19 4.30
CA SER A 44 16.03 -1.48 3.85
C SER A 44 16.47 -1.39 2.39
N TYR A 45 15.67 -0.80 1.51
CA TYR A 45 16.01 -0.55 0.12
C TYR A 45 17.30 0.26 -0.02
N ASP A 46 17.41 1.40 0.69
CA ASP A 46 18.61 2.24 0.67
C ASP A 46 19.83 1.50 1.22
N PHE A 47 19.65 0.72 2.30
CA PHE A 47 20.69 -0.11 2.89
C PHE A 47 21.22 -1.12 1.87
N TYR A 48 20.35 -1.89 1.21
CA TYR A 48 20.80 -2.90 0.25
C TYR A 48 21.44 -2.27 -0.99
N ASN A 49 20.95 -1.13 -1.47
CA ASN A 49 21.64 -0.40 -2.55
C ASN A 49 23.05 0.04 -2.13
N HIS A 50 23.21 0.54 -0.91
CA HIS A 50 24.55 0.85 -0.39
C HIS A 50 25.44 -0.39 -0.30
N GLN A 51 24.88 -1.55 0.08
CA GLN A 51 25.65 -2.81 0.11
C GLN A 51 26.06 -3.26 -1.30
N ILE A 52 25.24 -3.07 -2.34
CA ILE A 52 25.61 -3.35 -3.73
C ILE A 52 26.86 -2.57 -4.15
N GLU A 53 26.93 -1.27 -3.79
CA GLU A 53 28.07 -0.41 -4.10
C GLU A 53 29.38 -0.86 -3.42
N ASN A 54 29.28 -1.45 -2.23
CA ASN A 54 30.41 -1.91 -1.42
C ASN A 54 30.78 -3.39 -1.64
N SER A 55 29.94 -4.14 -2.34
CA SER A 55 30.13 -5.57 -2.56
C SER A 55 31.36 -5.83 -3.43
N VAL A 56 32.15 -6.84 -3.10
CA VAL A 56 33.34 -7.21 -3.88
C VAL A 56 33.00 -8.29 -4.90
N TYR A 57 32.17 -9.25 -4.51
CA TYR A 57 31.85 -10.43 -5.31
C TYR A 57 30.54 -10.27 -6.08
N ASP A 58 30.47 -10.85 -7.28
CA ASP A 58 29.26 -10.78 -8.11
C ASP A 58 28.05 -11.46 -7.46
N ALA A 59 28.28 -12.58 -6.77
CA ALA A 59 27.22 -13.29 -6.07
C ALA A 59 26.60 -12.45 -4.93
N GLU A 60 27.42 -11.67 -4.23
CA GLU A 60 26.97 -10.76 -3.17
C GLU A 60 26.17 -9.59 -3.75
N ARG A 61 26.65 -8.98 -4.85
CA ARG A 61 25.91 -7.94 -5.59
C ARG A 61 24.54 -8.43 -6.04
N GLU A 62 24.46 -9.63 -6.59
CA GLU A 62 23.21 -10.19 -7.10
C GLU A 62 22.22 -10.49 -5.97
N PHE A 63 22.72 -11.00 -4.84
CA PHE A 63 21.90 -11.18 -3.65
C PHE A 63 21.29 -9.86 -3.18
N TYR A 64 22.09 -8.82 -2.95
CA TYR A 64 21.55 -7.53 -2.49
C TYR A 64 20.65 -6.86 -3.52
N ARG A 65 20.91 -7.01 -4.82
CA ARG A 65 20.01 -6.52 -5.88
C ARG A 65 18.64 -7.19 -5.81
N THR A 66 18.62 -8.50 -5.58
CA THR A 66 17.38 -9.26 -5.43
C THR A 66 16.58 -8.74 -4.23
N VAL A 67 17.21 -8.63 -3.06
CA VAL A 67 16.52 -8.16 -1.85
C VAL A 67 16.07 -6.71 -2.00
N ALA A 68 16.89 -5.82 -2.55
CA ALA A 68 16.47 -4.44 -2.82
C ALA A 68 15.23 -4.36 -3.74
N SER A 69 15.14 -5.24 -4.75
CA SER A 69 13.95 -5.32 -5.59
C SER A 69 12.71 -5.74 -4.78
N GLU A 70 12.84 -6.74 -3.91
CA GLU A 70 11.76 -7.20 -3.03
C GLU A 70 11.28 -6.10 -2.08
N GLU A 71 12.20 -5.38 -1.40
CA GLU A 71 11.79 -4.30 -0.50
C GLU A 71 11.11 -3.15 -1.23
N ARG A 72 11.49 -2.88 -2.48
CA ARG A 72 10.80 -1.89 -3.30
C ARG A 72 9.38 -2.33 -3.65
N GLU A 73 9.17 -3.60 -3.94
CA GLU A 73 7.83 -4.16 -4.18
C GLU A 73 6.98 -4.11 -2.91
N HIS A 74 7.56 -4.45 -1.75
CA HIS A 74 6.91 -4.33 -0.45
C HIS A 74 6.47 -2.89 -0.15
N GLU A 75 7.35 -1.91 -0.36
CA GLU A 75 7.03 -0.48 -0.17
C GLU A 75 5.83 -0.07 -1.05
N LEU A 76 5.83 -0.44 -2.33
CA LEU A 76 4.76 -0.10 -3.26
C LEU A 76 3.42 -0.74 -2.86
N LEU A 77 3.44 -1.98 -2.38
CA LEU A 77 2.25 -2.68 -1.90
C LEU A 77 1.70 -2.03 -0.63
N LEU A 78 2.56 -1.64 0.30
CA LEU A 78 2.16 -0.94 1.53
C LEU A 78 1.59 0.45 1.22
N LEU A 79 2.18 1.19 0.28
CA LEU A 79 1.65 2.48 -0.19
C LEU A 79 0.26 2.31 -0.82
N ASP A 80 0.06 1.27 -1.64
CA ASP A 80 -1.23 0.97 -2.25
C ASP A 80 -2.29 0.63 -1.19
N TYR A 81 -1.90 -0.17 -0.19
CA TYR A 81 -2.78 -0.52 0.93
C TYR A 81 -3.10 0.70 1.80
N TYR A 82 -2.13 1.59 2.03
CA TYR A 82 -2.36 2.86 2.70
C TYR A 82 -3.37 3.74 1.95
N GLU A 83 -3.26 3.84 0.62
CA GLU A 83 -4.22 4.57 -0.22
C GLU A 83 -5.63 3.95 -0.12
N TYR A 84 -5.72 2.62 -0.15
CA TYR A 84 -6.97 1.89 0.05
C TYR A 84 -7.61 2.19 1.40
N LEU A 85 -6.85 2.15 2.50
CA LEU A 85 -7.40 2.46 3.83
C LEU A 85 -7.80 3.94 3.96
N SER A 86 -7.09 4.84 3.29
CA SER A 86 -7.32 6.30 3.37
C SER A 86 -8.58 6.75 2.62
N ASP A 87 -8.81 6.26 1.40
CA ASP A 87 -10.04 6.48 0.64
C ASP A 87 -10.39 5.24 -0.19
N PRO A 88 -11.04 4.22 0.40
CA PRO A 88 -11.34 2.97 -0.29
C PRO A 88 -12.13 3.21 -1.59
N ALA A 89 -13.06 4.17 -1.57
CA ALA A 89 -13.90 4.47 -2.72
C ALA A 89 -13.11 5.17 -3.84
N GLY A 90 -12.21 6.09 -3.50
CA GLY A 90 -11.29 6.72 -4.45
C GLY A 90 -10.32 5.70 -5.06
N TRP A 91 -9.76 4.83 -4.22
CA TRP A 91 -8.88 3.73 -4.64
C TRP A 91 -9.58 2.78 -5.62
N PHE A 92 -10.81 2.33 -5.34
CA PHE A 92 -11.57 1.46 -6.25
C PHE A 92 -11.82 2.13 -7.60
N VAL A 93 -12.17 3.42 -7.63
CA VAL A 93 -12.35 4.15 -8.89
C VAL A 93 -11.06 4.23 -9.71
N LYS A 94 -9.90 4.35 -9.03
CA LYS A 94 -8.57 4.40 -9.66
C LYS A 94 -8.11 3.02 -10.17
N LYS A 95 -8.41 1.95 -9.43
CA LYS A 95 -7.92 0.58 -9.69
C LYS A 95 -8.84 -0.23 -10.59
N GLU A 96 -10.14 -0.16 -10.38
CA GLU A 96 -11.10 -0.67 -11.34
C GLU A 96 -11.24 0.39 -12.44
N HIS A 97 -10.44 0.28 -13.49
CA HIS A 97 -10.72 0.95 -14.76
C HIS A 97 -12.20 0.68 -15.10
N PRO A 98 -13.10 1.69 -15.08
CA PRO A 98 -14.41 1.50 -15.67
C PRO A 98 -14.13 1.42 -17.17
N SER A 99 -14.00 0.21 -17.70
CA SER A 99 -14.02 -0.03 -19.14
C SER A 99 -15.36 0.49 -19.63
N LEU A 100 -15.35 1.70 -20.16
CA LEU A 100 -16.48 2.31 -20.84
C LEU A 100 -16.60 1.70 -22.25
N ASP A 101 -16.69 0.37 -22.36
CA ASP A 101 -17.04 -0.35 -23.58
C ASP A 101 -18.41 -1.03 -23.38
N GLY A 102 -19.38 -0.24 -22.92
CA GLY A 102 -20.77 -0.66 -22.72
C GLY A 102 -21.73 0.35 -23.30
N GLY A 103 -21.72 0.51 -24.62
CA GLY A 103 -22.64 1.34 -25.39
C GLY A 103 -22.25 1.48 -26.85
#